data_AF-A0A1A3PXC1-F1
#
_entry.id   AF-A0A1A3PXC1-F1
#
_cell.length_a   1.000
_cell.length_b   1.000
_cell.length_c   1.000
_cell.angle_alpha   90.00
_cell.angle_beta   90.00
_cell.angle_gamma   90.00
#
_symmetry.space_group_name_H-M   'P 1'
#
loop_
_entity.id
_entity.type
_entity.pdbx_description
1 polymer ?
#
loop_
_entity_poly.entity_id
_entity_poly.type
_entity_poly.pdbx_seq_one_letter_code
_entity_poly.pdbx_strand_id
1 'polypeptide(L)'
;MCIEDKKSPRVNSLVCTTGHALESPTVFAEKLRAATLGRQNSDMAIVARLESLVAGESLQSALERARCYAEAGADALIIHSASDDCGEVFDFVDELSLALPVIVIPTTYPQLSIREASQRGIAGVIYANQILRAAVLAMRSFLRESRDADRLADCRTALCSIDEILALQPTDPFTSTQLPDRGESGRGRVNVVDDRIA
;
A
#
# COMPACT_ATOMS: atom_id res chain seq x y z
N MET A 1 9.33 -7.73 5.64
CA MET A 1 8.14 -8.60 5.52
C MET A 1 7.24 -8.35 6.72
N CYS A 2 5.94 -8.26 6.52
CA CYS A 2 4.96 -8.09 7.59
C CYS A 2 4.07 -9.34 7.68
N ILE A 3 3.87 -9.86 8.90
CA ILE A 3 3.04 -11.03 9.18
C ILE A 3 2.03 -10.63 10.27
N GLU A 4 0.76 -10.98 10.10
CA GLU A 4 -0.31 -10.69 11.08
C GLU A 4 -0.69 -11.93 11.90
N ASP A 5 -1.10 -11.72 13.15
CA ASP A 5 -1.39 -12.77 14.14
C ASP A 5 -2.79 -13.40 14.02
N LYS A 6 -3.42 -13.30 12.85
CA LYS A 6 -4.68 -13.97 12.53
C LYS A 6 -4.46 -15.44 12.18
N LYS A 7 -5.46 -16.27 12.49
CA LYS A 7 -5.54 -17.63 11.94
C LYS A 7 -5.77 -17.58 10.44
N SER A 8 -5.20 -18.55 9.73
CA SER A 8 -5.43 -18.75 8.30
C SER A 8 -6.78 -19.45 8.06
N PRO A 9 -7.51 -19.14 6.96
CA PRO A 9 -7.20 -18.16 5.92
C PRO A 9 -7.37 -16.71 6.40
N ARG A 10 -6.60 -15.81 5.81
CA ARG A 10 -6.63 -14.38 6.14
C ARG A 10 -8.01 -13.77 5.87
N VAL A 11 -8.55 -13.07 6.88
CA VAL A 11 -9.74 -12.23 6.75
C VAL A 11 -9.34 -10.76 6.81
N ASN A 12 -9.82 -9.97 5.84
CA ASN A 12 -9.54 -8.54 5.75
C ASN A 12 -10.07 -7.81 7.01
N SER A 13 -9.21 -7.00 7.63
CA SER A 13 -9.50 -6.23 8.86
C SER A 13 -10.70 -5.29 8.77
N LEU A 14 -11.12 -4.90 7.57
CA LEU A 14 -12.24 -3.99 7.33
C LEU A 14 -13.59 -4.71 7.06
N VAL A 15 -13.61 -6.04 6.90
CA VAL A 15 -14.83 -6.79 6.52
C VAL A 15 -15.74 -7.09 7.72
N CYS A 16 -15.15 -7.31 8.89
CA CYS A 16 -15.83 -7.39 10.19
C CYS A 16 -14.91 -6.68 11.20
N THR A 17 -15.44 -5.99 12.20
CA THR A 17 -14.63 -5.36 13.27
C THR A 17 -14.67 -6.14 14.58
N THR A 18 -15.34 -7.30 14.59
CA THR A 18 -15.45 -8.19 15.75
C THR A 18 -15.33 -9.65 15.31
N GLY A 19 -14.81 -10.49 16.21
CA GLY A 19 -14.79 -11.94 16.01
C GLY A 19 -13.70 -12.46 15.06
N HIS A 20 -12.64 -11.68 14.80
CA HIS A 20 -11.46 -12.22 14.12
C HIS A 20 -10.79 -13.28 14.99
N ALA A 21 -10.62 -14.48 14.45
CA ALA A 21 -9.93 -15.55 15.17
C ALA A 21 -8.42 -15.27 15.15
N LEU A 22 -7.89 -14.78 16.27
CA LEU A 22 -6.45 -14.63 16.45
C LEU A 22 -5.81 -15.95 16.81
N GLU A 23 -4.57 -16.12 16.36
CA GLU A 23 -3.73 -17.22 16.79
C GLU A 23 -3.24 -16.96 18.23
N SER A 24 -2.89 -18.03 18.95
CA SER A 24 -2.31 -17.84 20.27
C SER A 24 -0.98 -17.09 20.13
N PRO A 25 -0.63 -16.21 21.07
CA PRO A 25 0.62 -15.45 21.00
C PRO A 25 1.85 -16.36 20.87
N THR A 26 1.84 -17.49 21.58
CA THR A 26 2.93 -18.49 21.56
C THR A 26 3.10 -19.16 20.20
N VAL A 27 2.00 -19.56 19.53
CA VAL A 27 2.08 -20.18 18.21
C VAL A 27 2.52 -19.17 17.16
N PHE A 28 2.03 -17.93 17.25
CA PHE A 28 2.47 -16.86 16.35
C PHE A 28 3.95 -16.50 16.55
N ALA A 29 4.42 -16.49 17.80
CA ALA A 29 5.84 -16.30 18.12
C ALA A 29 6.74 -17.37 17.48
N GLU A 30 6.31 -18.63 17.42
CA GLU A 30 7.06 -19.66 16.69
C GLU A 30 7.16 -19.38 15.19
N LYS A 31 6.11 -18.80 14.58
CA LYS A 31 6.17 -18.36 13.17
C LYS A 31 7.15 -17.22 12.96
N LEU A 32 7.16 -16.25 13.88
CA LEU A 32 8.14 -15.15 13.85
C LEU A 32 9.57 -15.70 13.99
N ARG A 33 9.81 -16.61 14.95
CA ARG A 33 11.12 -17.29 15.10
C ARG A 33 11.53 -18.00 13.83
N ALA A 34 10.64 -18.76 13.22
CA ALA A 34 10.91 -19.44 11.96
C ALA A 34 11.23 -18.45 10.82
N ALA A 35 10.51 -17.33 10.73
CA ALA A 35 10.77 -16.28 9.74
C ALA A 35 12.14 -15.61 9.97
N THR A 36 12.48 -15.32 11.22
CA THR A 36 13.77 -14.74 11.61
C THR A 36 14.93 -15.70 11.36
N LEU A 37 14.76 -17.00 11.63
CA LEU A 37 15.77 -18.04 11.34
C LEU A 37 15.94 -18.29 9.83
N GLY A 38 14.85 -18.19 9.06
CA GLY A 38 14.88 -18.37 7.59
C GLY A 38 15.44 -17.16 6.83
N ARG A 39 15.65 -16.02 7.50
CA ARG A 39 16.13 -14.77 6.90
C ARG A 39 17.52 -14.95 6.30
N GLN A 40 17.63 -14.71 4.98
CA GLN A 40 18.92 -14.80 4.25
C GLN A 40 19.68 -13.47 4.21
N ASN A 41 18.97 -12.34 4.27
CA ASN A 41 19.55 -11.00 4.28
C ASN A 41 19.25 -10.33 5.63
N SER A 42 20.28 -9.94 6.38
CA SER A 42 20.14 -9.26 7.67
C SER A 42 19.40 -7.93 7.59
N ASP A 43 19.41 -7.27 6.43
CA ASP A 43 18.72 -5.99 6.21
C ASP A 43 17.21 -6.16 6.02
N MET A 44 16.74 -7.40 5.85
CA MET A 44 15.33 -7.70 5.74
C MET A 44 14.65 -7.66 7.12
N ALA A 45 13.85 -6.62 7.37
CA ALA A 45 13.06 -6.51 8.60
C ALA A 45 11.88 -7.51 8.63
N ILE A 46 11.67 -8.15 9.77
CA ILE A 46 10.52 -8.99 10.12
C ILE A 46 9.61 -8.17 11.03
N VAL A 47 8.41 -7.84 10.55
CA VAL A 47 7.46 -6.96 11.24
C VAL A 47 6.26 -7.78 11.72
N ALA A 48 6.00 -7.75 13.03
CA ALA A 48 4.82 -8.38 13.60
C ALA A 48 3.64 -7.40 13.60
N ARG A 49 2.53 -7.79 12.96
CA ARG A 49 1.31 -7.00 12.91
C ARG A 49 0.29 -7.56 13.89
N LEU A 50 -0.08 -6.76 14.87
CA LEU A 50 -1.03 -7.09 15.90
C LEU A 50 -2.44 -6.71 15.42
N GLU A 51 -3.35 -7.68 15.44
CA GLU A 51 -4.76 -7.49 15.10
C GLU A 51 -5.68 -7.62 16.34
N SER A 52 -5.12 -7.57 17.56
CA SER A 52 -5.87 -7.61 18.82
C SER A 52 -6.94 -6.53 18.92
N LEU A 53 -6.60 -5.27 18.65
CA LEU A 53 -7.59 -4.17 18.69
C LEU A 53 -8.64 -4.32 17.59
N VAL A 54 -8.22 -4.72 16.38
CA VAL A 54 -9.14 -5.05 15.27
C VAL A 54 -10.09 -6.20 15.62
N ALA A 55 -9.65 -7.15 16.44
CA ALA A 55 -10.47 -8.27 16.91
C ALA A 55 -11.40 -7.90 18.07
N GLY A 56 -11.27 -6.69 18.64
CA GLY A 56 -11.98 -6.25 19.82
C GLY A 56 -11.41 -6.80 21.14
N GLU A 57 -10.16 -7.27 21.15
CA GLU A 57 -9.46 -7.62 22.38
C GLU A 57 -8.98 -6.36 23.12
N SER A 58 -8.63 -6.50 24.40
CA SER A 58 -8.18 -5.37 25.23
C SER A 58 -6.79 -4.85 24.85
N LEU A 59 -6.51 -3.61 25.24
CA LEU A 59 -5.16 -3.00 25.18
C LEU A 59 -4.10 -3.90 25.84
N GLN A 60 -4.41 -4.47 27.01
CA GLN A 60 -3.51 -5.38 27.71
C GLN A 60 -3.16 -6.62 26.86
N SER A 61 -4.13 -7.19 26.13
CA SER A 61 -3.86 -8.29 25.19
C SER A 61 -2.89 -7.86 24.09
N ALA A 62 -3.08 -6.66 23.54
CA ALA A 62 -2.16 -6.09 22.55
C ALA A 62 -0.73 -5.96 23.09
N LEU A 63 -0.57 -5.44 24.32
CA LEU A 63 0.74 -5.27 24.96
C LEU A 63 1.42 -6.61 25.26
N GLU A 64 0.67 -7.63 25.70
CA GLU A 64 1.20 -8.98 25.95
C GLU A 64 1.67 -9.65 24.65
N ARG A 65 0.88 -9.53 23.58
CA ARG A 65 1.27 -9.97 22.23
C ARG A 65 2.53 -9.27 21.77
N ALA A 66 2.61 -7.95 21.93
CA ALA A 66 3.78 -7.15 21.53
C ALA A 66 5.07 -7.63 22.22
N ARG A 67 5.02 -7.89 23.53
CA ARG A 67 6.16 -8.44 24.30
C ARG A 67 6.56 -9.81 23.77
N CYS A 68 5.59 -10.70 23.58
CA CYS A 68 5.84 -12.05 23.06
C CYS A 68 6.49 -12.01 21.65
N TYR A 69 6.07 -11.07 20.80
CA TYR A 69 6.56 -10.97 19.42
C TYR A 69 7.93 -10.30 19.35
N ALA A 70 8.22 -9.35 20.24
CA ALA A 70 9.55 -8.79 20.39
C ALA A 70 10.55 -9.86 20.84
N GLU A 71 10.20 -10.68 21.85
CA GLU A 71 11.02 -11.81 22.31
C GLU A 71 11.20 -12.90 21.23
N ALA A 72 10.28 -13.01 20.28
CA ALA A 72 10.38 -13.90 19.15
C ALA A 72 11.33 -13.38 18.04
N GLY A 73 11.83 -12.15 18.16
CA GLY A 73 12.77 -11.54 17.22
C GLY A 73 12.11 -10.73 16.12
N ALA A 74 10.94 -10.13 16.36
CA ALA A 74 10.40 -9.09 15.49
C ALA A 74 11.29 -7.84 15.53
N ASP A 75 11.56 -7.24 14.37
CA ASP A 75 12.38 -6.02 14.25
C ASP A 75 11.52 -4.74 14.41
N ALA A 76 10.21 -4.84 14.17
CA ALA A 76 9.24 -3.76 14.34
C ALA A 76 7.85 -4.31 14.62
N LEU A 77 6.98 -3.45 15.15
CA LEU A 77 5.59 -3.76 15.41
C LEU A 77 4.68 -2.90 14.54
N ILE A 78 3.62 -3.49 14.00
CA ILE A 78 2.47 -2.74 13.49
C ILE A 78 1.32 -2.97 14.47
N ILE A 79 0.86 -1.90 15.10
CA ILE A 79 -0.42 -1.92 15.82
C ILE A 79 -1.50 -1.46 14.86
N HIS A 80 -2.55 -2.26 14.71
CA HIS A 80 -3.65 -1.95 13.81
C HIS A 80 -4.95 -1.82 14.58
N SER A 81 -5.75 -0.87 14.13
CA SER A 81 -6.99 -0.41 14.74
C SER A 81 -8.04 -0.29 13.63
N ALA A 82 -9.28 -0.65 13.95
CA ALA A 82 -10.43 -0.40 13.08
C ALA A 82 -11.33 0.75 13.59
N SER A 83 -10.93 1.41 14.68
CA SER A 83 -11.59 2.60 15.21
C SER A 83 -11.54 3.76 14.21
N ASP A 84 -12.49 4.68 14.30
CA ASP A 84 -12.49 5.94 13.55
C ASP A 84 -11.62 7.03 14.22
N ASP A 85 -11.08 6.75 15.41
CA ASP A 85 -10.10 7.57 16.10
C ASP A 85 -8.76 6.87 16.36
N CYS A 86 -7.78 7.64 16.84
CA CYS A 86 -6.42 7.19 17.12
C CYS A 86 -6.16 6.86 18.60
N GLY A 87 -7.19 6.92 19.46
CA GLY A 87 -7.07 6.77 20.91
C GLY A 87 -6.43 5.44 21.29
N GLU A 88 -6.98 4.32 20.82
CA GLU A 88 -6.45 2.99 21.17
C GLU A 88 -5.02 2.74 20.66
N VAL A 89 -4.63 3.38 19.55
CA VAL A 89 -3.27 3.30 19.01
C VAL A 89 -2.31 4.14 19.85
N PHE A 90 -2.75 5.31 20.31
CA PHE A 90 -1.97 6.15 21.21
C PHE A 90 -1.79 5.51 22.58
N ASP A 91 -2.85 4.95 23.17
CA ASP A 91 -2.77 4.24 24.44
C ASP A 91 -1.77 3.07 24.33
N PHE A 92 -1.79 2.34 23.22
CA PHE A 92 -0.79 1.30 22.95
C PHE A 92 0.63 1.84 22.91
N VAL A 93 0.89 2.92 22.18
CA VAL A 93 2.23 3.50 22.05
C VAL A 93 2.72 4.07 23.40
N ASP A 94 1.85 4.74 24.14
CA ASP A 94 2.16 5.38 25.42
C ASP A 94 2.47 4.33 26.51
N GLU A 95 1.80 3.16 26.49
CA GLU A 95 2.03 2.08 27.46
C GLU A 95 3.10 1.05 27.02
N LEU A 96 3.51 1.05 25.74
CA LEU A 96 4.48 0.09 25.22
C LEU A 96 5.87 0.31 25.82
N SER A 97 6.22 -0.51 26.80
CA SER A 97 7.55 -0.51 27.43
C SER A 97 8.58 -1.34 26.64
N LEU A 98 8.68 -1.15 25.31
CA LEU A 98 9.62 -1.84 24.43
C LEU A 98 10.36 -0.83 23.54
N ALA A 99 11.62 -1.12 23.21
CA ALA A 99 12.43 -0.26 22.34
C ALA A 99 12.19 -0.49 20.83
N LEU A 100 11.20 -1.30 20.45
CA LEU A 100 10.92 -1.62 19.05
C LEU A 100 10.19 -0.46 18.35
N PRO A 101 10.52 -0.14 17.09
CA PRO A 101 9.77 0.84 16.32
C PRO A 101 8.32 0.38 16.09
N VAL A 102 7.39 1.28 16.35
CA VAL A 102 5.95 1.06 16.13
C VAL A 102 5.50 1.78 14.86
N ILE A 103 4.76 1.08 14.02
CA ILE A 103 4.21 1.57 12.76
C ILE A 103 2.67 1.51 12.85
N VAL A 104 2.00 2.51 12.27
CA VAL A 104 0.53 2.61 12.30
C VAL A 104 -0.05 2.71 10.88
N ILE A 105 -1.34 2.38 10.74
CA ILE A 105 -2.06 2.38 9.45
C ILE A 105 -3.36 3.19 9.59
N PRO A 106 -3.33 4.52 9.40
CA PRO A 106 -4.47 5.41 9.65
C PRO A 106 -5.48 5.42 8.49
N THR A 107 -5.97 4.25 8.10
CA THR A 107 -6.98 4.14 7.04
C THR A 107 -8.37 4.53 7.56
N THR A 108 -8.71 4.16 8.79
CA THR A 108 -10.00 4.45 9.43
C THR A 108 -9.98 5.73 10.28
N TYR A 109 -8.80 6.16 10.75
CA TYR A 109 -8.56 7.41 11.48
C TYR A 109 -7.65 8.38 10.69
N PRO A 110 -8.10 8.90 9.52
CA PRO A 110 -7.28 9.71 8.61
C PRO A 110 -6.90 11.10 9.15
N GLN A 111 -7.46 11.52 10.28
CA GLN A 111 -7.16 12.78 10.96
C GLN A 111 -5.77 12.79 11.61
N LEU A 112 -5.15 11.62 11.83
CA LEU A 112 -3.81 11.52 12.39
C LEU A 112 -2.78 12.20 11.46
N SER A 113 -2.16 13.28 11.95
CA SER A 113 -1.06 13.91 11.22
C SER A 113 0.28 13.19 11.45
N ILE A 114 1.18 13.28 10.46
CA ILE A 114 2.55 12.76 10.58
C ILE A 114 3.30 13.44 11.75
N ARG A 115 3.01 14.73 12.00
CA ARG A 115 3.61 15.49 13.10
C ARG A 115 3.21 14.91 14.45
N GLU A 116 1.91 14.69 14.66
CA GLU A 116 1.40 14.10 15.91
C GLU A 116 1.95 12.68 16.12
N ALA A 117 1.97 11.86 15.06
CA ALA A 117 2.56 10.53 15.11
C ALA A 117 4.04 10.58 15.53
N SER A 118 4.84 11.45 14.90
CA SER A 118 6.26 11.61 15.22
C SER A 118 6.50 12.12 16.65
N GLN A 119 5.69 13.07 17.13
CA GLN A 119 5.79 13.61 18.49
C GLN A 119 5.53 12.55 19.56
N ARG A 120 4.72 11.53 19.26
CA ARG A 120 4.43 10.39 20.15
C ARG A 120 5.40 9.21 19.98
N GLY A 121 6.44 9.34 19.16
CA GLY A 121 7.42 8.28 18.96
C GLY A 121 6.97 7.16 18.02
N ILE A 122 5.89 7.35 17.25
CA ILE A 122 5.53 6.42 16.17
C ILE A 122 6.59 6.52 15.07
N ALA A 123 7.22 5.39 14.75
CA ALA A 123 8.34 5.30 13.83
C ALA A 123 7.94 5.32 12.35
N GLY A 124 6.69 4.99 12.03
CA GLY A 124 6.22 4.97 10.66
C GLY A 124 4.70 5.03 10.51
N VAL A 125 4.25 5.57 9.38
CA VAL A 125 2.84 5.65 8.99
C VAL A 125 2.69 5.04 7.60
N ILE A 126 1.76 4.10 7.43
CA ILE A 126 1.48 3.46 6.15
C ILE A 126 0.12 3.92 5.61
N TYR A 127 0.14 4.58 4.45
CA TYR A 127 -1.06 4.83 3.64
C TYR A 127 -1.35 3.62 2.74
N ALA A 128 -2.14 2.68 3.26
CA ALA A 128 -2.28 1.35 2.68
C ALA A 128 -3.02 1.28 1.33
N ASN A 129 -4.06 2.08 1.11
CA ASN A 129 -4.97 1.90 -0.04
C ASN A 129 -5.45 3.19 -0.71
N GLN A 130 -4.93 4.34 -0.28
CA GLN A 130 -5.36 5.66 -0.72
C GLN A 130 -5.11 5.86 -2.22
N ILE A 131 -3.94 5.44 -2.72
CA ILE A 131 -3.58 5.55 -4.15
C ILE A 131 -4.52 4.69 -5.01
N LEU A 132 -4.79 3.44 -4.58
CA LEU A 132 -5.72 2.56 -5.28
C LEU A 132 -7.14 3.15 -5.31
N ARG A 133 -7.63 3.69 -4.19
CA ARG A 133 -8.94 4.34 -4.11
C ARG A 133 -9.03 5.54 -5.04
N ALA A 134 -7.99 6.37 -5.10
CA ALA A 134 -7.91 7.51 -6.00
C ALA A 134 -7.92 7.07 -7.48
N ALA A 135 -7.12 6.06 -7.84
CA ALA A 135 -7.09 5.51 -9.19
C ALA A 135 -8.44 4.93 -9.62
N VAL A 136 -9.12 4.17 -8.74
CA VAL A 136 -10.46 3.64 -9.00
C VAL A 136 -11.46 4.77 -9.27
N LEU A 137 -11.40 5.87 -8.51
CA LEU A 137 -12.28 7.01 -8.73
C LEU A 137 -12.00 7.67 -10.10
N ALA A 138 -10.74 7.95 -10.42
CA ALA A 138 -10.35 8.56 -11.69
C ALA A 138 -10.76 7.69 -12.90
N MET A 139 -10.50 6.38 -12.83
CA MET A 139 -10.90 5.43 -13.87
C MET A 139 -12.42 5.40 -14.04
N ARG A 140 -13.19 5.38 -12.94
CA ARG A 140 -14.67 5.39 -13.01
C ARG A 140 -15.22 6.69 -13.59
N SER A 141 -14.61 7.83 -13.28
CA SER A 141 -15.00 9.12 -13.85
C SER A 141 -14.76 9.15 -15.37
N PHE A 142 -13.55 8.78 -15.81
CA PHE A 142 -13.22 8.76 -17.23
C PHE A 142 -14.12 7.80 -18.02
N LEU A 143 -14.34 6.57 -17.52
CA LEU A 143 -15.19 5.59 -18.20
C LEU A 143 -16.65 6.04 -18.34
N ARG A 144 -17.16 6.83 -17.39
CA ARG A 144 -18.51 7.40 -17.48
C ARG A 144 -18.58 8.47 -18.57
N GLU A 145 -17.60 9.37 -18.59
CA GLU A 145 -17.52 10.43 -19.60
C GLU A 145 -17.34 9.84 -21.01
N SER A 146 -16.40 8.91 -21.18
CA SER A 146 -16.09 8.31 -22.49
C SER A 146 -17.24 7.48 -23.07
N ARG A 147 -18.13 6.96 -22.23
CA ARG A 147 -19.32 6.21 -22.68
C ARG A 147 -20.34 7.13 -23.35
N ASP A 148 -20.47 8.35 -22.85
CA ASP A 148 -21.51 9.30 -23.27
C ASP A 148 -20.99 10.34 -24.28
N ALA A 149 -19.66 10.40 -24.48
CA ALA A 149 -19.00 11.31 -25.41
C ALA A 149 -18.96 10.77 -26.85
N ASP A 150 -19.09 11.68 -27.84
CA ASP A 150 -18.86 11.36 -29.26
C ASP A 150 -17.35 11.21 -29.55
N ARG A 151 -16.51 12.00 -28.86
CA ARG A 151 -15.05 11.99 -28.99
C ARG A 151 -14.38 11.97 -27.63
N LEU A 152 -13.23 11.30 -27.53
CA LEU A 152 -12.43 11.31 -26.29
C LEU A 152 -11.95 12.71 -25.88
N ALA A 153 -11.84 13.64 -26.83
CA ALA A 153 -11.51 15.04 -26.56
C ALA A 153 -12.61 15.80 -25.78
N ASP A 154 -13.83 15.26 -25.73
CA ASP A 154 -14.93 15.85 -24.98
C ASP A 154 -14.92 15.43 -23.49
N CYS A 155 -14.10 14.43 -23.13
CA CYS A 155 -13.89 14.02 -21.75
C CYS A 155 -13.13 15.10 -20.97
N ARG A 156 -13.54 15.32 -19.72
CA ARG A 156 -12.98 16.37 -18.83
C ARG A 156 -12.06 15.79 -17.76
N THR A 157 -12.11 14.49 -17.53
CA THR A 157 -11.21 13.81 -16.60
C THR A 157 -9.77 13.99 -17.08
N ALA A 158 -8.93 14.56 -16.22
CA ALA A 158 -7.53 14.78 -16.51
C ALA A 158 -6.80 13.46 -16.73
N LEU A 159 -6.06 13.37 -17.83
CA LEU A 159 -5.17 12.26 -18.14
C LEU A 159 -3.73 12.78 -18.06
N CYS A 160 -2.82 11.93 -17.59
CA CYS A 160 -1.40 12.16 -17.84
C CYS A 160 -1.12 12.10 -19.34
N SER A 161 -0.07 12.80 -19.76
CA SER A 161 0.43 12.73 -21.13
C SER A 161 0.97 11.35 -21.47
N ILE A 162 1.07 11.05 -22.77
CA ILE A 162 1.73 9.83 -23.24
C ILE A 162 3.21 9.84 -22.83
N ASP A 163 3.87 11.00 -22.90
CA ASP A 163 5.28 11.15 -22.52
C ASP A 163 5.52 10.81 -21.04
N GLU A 164 4.62 11.23 -20.14
CA GLU A 164 4.67 10.85 -18.73
C GLU A 164 4.55 9.33 -18.55
N ILE A 165 3.67 8.66 -19.30
CA ILE A 165 3.55 7.19 -19.24
C ILE A 165 4.82 6.51 -19.77
N LEU A 166 5.37 6.98 -20.89
CA LEU A 166 6.60 6.44 -21.46
C LEU A 166 7.79 6.63 -20.52
N ALA A 167 7.87 7.76 -19.81
CA ALA A 167 8.91 8.01 -18.82
C ALA A 167 8.86 7.06 -17.60
N LEU A 168 7.71 6.44 -17.33
CA LEU A 168 7.56 5.42 -16.27
C LEU A 168 8.01 4.02 -16.74
N GLN A 169 8.14 3.80 -18.04
CA GLN A 169 8.60 2.53 -18.57
C GLN A 169 10.13 2.47 -18.48
N PRO A 170 10.71 1.36 -17.99
CA PRO A 170 12.15 1.17 -18.07
C PRO A 170 12.56 1.32 -19.53
N THR A 171 13.43 2.29 -19.83
CA THR A 171 14.03 2.38 -21.15
C THR A 171 14.98 1.20 -21.30
N ASP A 172 14.71 0.33 -22.26
CA ASP A 172 15.52 -0.84 -22.53
C ASP A 172 16.96 -0.38 -22.85
N PRO A 173 18.02 -0.85 -22.18
CA PRO A 173 19.40 -0.47 -22.51
C PRO A 173 19.74 -0.68 -24.00
N PHE A 174 19.01 -1.57 -24.69
CA PHE A 174 19.15 -1.81 -26.13
C PHE A 174 18.64 -0.69 -27.04
N THR A 175 17.81 0.24 -26.56
CA THR A 175 17.34 1.40 -27.36
C THR A 175 18.38 2.51 -27.51
N SER A 176 19.52 2.41 -26.80
CA SER A 176 20.70 3.26 -27.05
C SER A 176 21.50 2.82 -28.29
N THR A 177 21.20 1.65 -28.86
CA THR A 177 21.68 1.30 -30.20
C THR A 177 20.90 2.15 -31.19
N GLN A 178 21.52 3.27 -31.59
CA GLN A 178 21.12 4.17 -32.65
C GLN A 178 20.02 3.59 -33.54
N LEU A 179 18.79 4.10 -33.41
CA LEU A 179 17.86 4.05 -34.53
C LEU A 179 18.67 4.54 -35.74
N PRO A 180 18.82 3.72 -36.82
CA PRO A 180 19.61 4.13 -37.96
C PRO A 180 19.08 5.48 -38.41
N ASP A 181 20.00 6.43 -38.54
CA ASP A 181 19.73 7.77 -39.01
C ASP A 181 18.68 7.69 -40.11
N ARG A 182 17.55 8.40 -39.95
CA ARG A 182 16.52 8.45 -40.98
C ARG A 182 17.12 9.24 -42.14
N GLY A 183 17.97 8.55 -42.91
CA GLY A 183 18.63 9.06 -44.08
C GLY A 183 17.58 9.67 -44.98
N GLU A 184 17.86 10.90 -45.39
CA GLU A 184 17.15 11.62 -46.40
C GLU A 184 16.80 10.68 -47.57
N SER A 185 15.53 10.32 -47.70
CA SER A 185 15.05 9.70 -48.93
C SER A 185 13.59 10.06 -49.19
N GLY A 186 13.41 10.87 -50.23
CA GLY A 186 12.24 10.85 -51.09
C GLY A 186 11.01 11.60 -50.57
N ARG A 187 10.82 12.82 -51.07
CA ARG A 187 9.49 13.41 -51.26
C ARG A 187 8.60 12.47 -52.08
N GLY A 188 7.83 11.62 -51.42
CA GLY A 188 6.67 10.94 -52.01
C GLY A 188 5.45 11.84 -51.85
N ARG A 189 5.04 12.51 -52.93
CA ARG A 189 3.74 13.20 -53.01
C ARG A 189 2.63 12.18 -52.73
N VAL A 190 1.86 12.39 -51.67
CA VAL A 190 0.54 11.76 -51.54
C VAL A 190 -0.41 12.57 -52.42
N ASN A 191 -0.76 11.99 -53.58
CA ASN A 191 -1.84 12.53 -54.39
C ASN A 191 -3.15 12.36 -53.61
N VAL A 192 -3.80 13.49 -53.31
CA VAL A 192 -5.20 13.57 -52.93
C VAL A 192 -5.99 12.98 -54.09
N VAL A 193 -6.70 11.87 -53.84
CA VAL A 193 -7.67 11.35 -54.80
C VAL A 193 -8.86 12.31 -54.80
N ASP A 194 -9.07 12.88 -55.97
CA ASP A 194 -10.08 13.87 -56.34
C ASP A 194 -11.49 13.26 -56.24
N ASP A 195 -12.38 13.98 -55.55
CA ASP A 195 -13.83 13.79 -55.64
C ASP A 195 -14.27 14.17 -57.07
N ARG A 196 -14.77 13.20 -57.87
CA ARG A 196 -15.71 13.44 -58.99
C ARG A 196 -16.16 12.16 -59.73
N ILE A 197 -17.49 11.97 -59.74
CA ILE A 197 -18.34 11.42 -60.81
C ILE A 197 -18.30 9.88 -60.97
N ALA A 198 -19.40 9.09 -61.01
CA ALA A 198 -20.79 9.31 -61.42
C ALA A 198 -21.76 8.45 -60.58
#